data_AF-A0A7D9D140-F1
#
_entry.id   AF-A0A7D9D140-F1
#
_cell.length_a   1.000
_cell.length_b   1.000
_cell.length_c   1.000
_cell.angle_alpha   90.00
_cell.angle_beta   90.00
_cell.angle_gamma   90.00
#
_symmetry.space_group_name_H-M   'P 1'
#
loop_
_entity.id
_entity.type
_entity.pdbx_description
1 polymer ?
#
loop_
_entity_poly.entity_id
_entity_poly.type
_entity_poly.pdbx_seq_one_letter_code
_entity_poly.pdbx_strand_id
1 'polypeptide(L)' 'MVNYISKPAYQAAKHVGIINGHNLRAYAGPLAFWGVATVFTIGVYTEAWPRFRSAFYKKIPVY' A
#
# COMPACT_ATOMS: atom_id res chain seq x y z
N MET A 1 -6.19 -18.49 46.93
CA MET A 1 -4.77 -18.22 46.63
C MET A 1 -4.75 -17.17 45.52
N VAL A 2 -4.35 -15.93 45.81
CA VAL A 2 -4.46 -14.79 44.88
C VAL A 2 -3.14 -14.68 44.12
N ASN A 3 -3.20 -14.78 42.78
CA ASN A 3 -2.01 -14.77 41.94
C ASN A 3 -1.70 -13.33 41.51
N TYR A 4 -0.67 -12.73 42.11
CA TYR A 4 -0.22 -11.39 41.76
C TYR A 4 0.66 -11.44 40.52
N ILE A 5 0.30 -10.69 39.48
CA ILE A 5 1.10 -10.55 38.26
C ILE A 5 2.36 -9.76 38.63
N SER A 6 3.47 -10.47 38.82
CA SER A 6 4.70 -9.91 39.41
C SER A 6 5.45 -8.98 38.48
N LYS A 7 5.33 -9.16 37.15
CA LYS A 7 6.03 -8.35 36.15
C LYS A 7 5.26 -8.29 34.82
N PRO A 8 5.22 -7.14 34.13
CA PRO A 8 4.71 -7.04 32.78
C PRO A 8 5.61 -7.82 31.79
N ALA A 9 5.00 -8.64 30.96
CA ALA A 9 5.68 -9.38 29.90
C ALA A 9 5.84 -8.47 28.67
N TYR A 10 7.01 -7.85 28.53
CA TYR A 10 7.34 -7.07 27.33
C TYR A 10 7.89 -7.99 26.24
N GLN A 11 7.33 -7.90 25.03
CA GLN A 11 7.92 -8.50 23.84
C GLN A 11 8.51 -7.39 22.97
N ALA A 12 9.78 -7.52 22.60
CA ALA A 12 10.39 -6.62 21.64
C ALA A 12 9.73 -6.83 20.27
N ALA A 13 9.09 -5.79 19.73
CA ALA A 13 8.50 -5.85 18.40
C ALA A 13 9.60 -6.02 17.35
N LYS A 14 9.40 -6.92 16.37
CA LYS A 14 10.35 -7.07 15.25
C LYS A 14 10.30 -5.82 14.37
N HIS A 15 11.41 -5.09 14.29
CA HIS A 15 11.56 -3.91 13.44
C HIS A 15 12.86 -4.00 12.63
N VAL A 16 12.86 -3.42 11.43
CA VAL A 16 14.05 -3.21 10.60
C VAL A 16 14.35 -1.71 10.62
N GLY A 17 15.29 -1.31 11.48
CA GLY A 17 15.54 0.11 11.75
C GLY A 17 14.28 0.82 12.25
N ILE A 18 13.82 1.85 11.51
CA ILE A 18 12.62 2.65 11.81
C ILE A 18 11.33 1.96 11.31
N ILE A 19 11.45 0.96 10.43
CA ILE A 19 10.30 0.29 9.82
C ILE A 19 9.86 -0.88 10.71
N ASN A 20 8.69 -0.74 11.34
CA ASN A 20 8.02 -1.80 12.07
C ASN A 20 6.89 -2.39 11.21
N GLY A 21 6.60 -3.69 11.34
CA GLY A 21 5.49 -4.35 10.65
C GLY A 21 4.13 -3.71 10.95
N HIS A 22 3.95 -3.12 12.14
CA HIS A 22 2.77 -2.33 12.47
C HIS A 22 2.63 -1.09 11.57
N ASN A 23 3.72 -0.32 11.41
CA ASN A 23 3.73 0.89 10.57
C ASN A 23 3.52 0.52 9.10
N LEU A 24 4.15 -0.56 8.62
CA LEU A 24 3.95 -1.02 7.24
C LEU A 24 2.48 -1.34 6.96
N ARG A 25 1.78 -2.00 7.90
CA ARG A 25 0.36 -2.30 7.76
C ARG A 25 -0.51 -1.05 7.86
N ALA A 26 -0.17 -0.12 8.76
CA ALA A 26 -0.89 1.15 8.90
C ALA A 26 -0.78 2.01 7.61
N TYR A 27 0.38 2.02 6.97
CA TYR A 27 0.63 2.78 5.74
C TYR A 27 0.26 2.04 4.45
N ALA A 28 0.08 0.71 4.48
CA ALA A 28 -0.23 -0.08 3.30
C ALA A 28 -1.49 0.40 2.57
N GLY A 29 -2.56 0.73 3.31
CA GLY A 29 -3.81 1.25 2.73
C GLY A 29 -3.59 2.59 2.00
N PRO A 30 -3.09 3.63 2.69
CA PRO A 30 -2.75 4.90 2.04
C PRO A 30 -1.79 4.75 0.87
N LEU A 31 -0.75 3.91 0.98
CA LEU A 31 0.20 3.67 -0.12
C LEU A 31 -0.49 3.05 -1.35
N ALA A 32 -1.45 2.15 -1.14
CA ALA A 32 -2.21 1.57 -2.25
C ALA A 32 -2.99 2.65 -2.99
N PHE A 33 -3.62 3.59 -2.28
CA PHE A 33 -4.30 4.73 -2.91
C PHE A 33 -3.34 5.61 -3.71
N TRP A 34 -2.15 5.90 -3.16
CA TRP A 34 -1.12 6.64 -3.89
C TRP A 34 -0.60 5.89 -5.12
N GLY A 35 -0.45 4.57 -5.02
CA GLY A 35 -0.07 3.71 -6.15
C GLY A 35 -1.12 3.77 -7.27
N VAL A 36 -2.40 3.63 -6.91
CA VAL A 36 -3.52 3.74 -7.86
C VAL A 36 -3.55 5.13 -8.50
N ALA A 37 -3.45 6.21 -7.72
CA ALA A 37 -3.43 7.58 -8.23
C ALA A 37 -2.28 7.81 -9.21
N THR A 38 -1.10 7.25 -8.93
CA THR A 38 0.06 7.33 -9.82
C THR A 38 -0.19 6.59 -11.13
N VAL A 39 -0.77 5.39 -11.09
CA VAL A 39 -1.13 4.62 -12.30
C VAL A 39 -2.16 5.36 -13.14
N PHE A 40 -3.19 5.95 -12.53
CA PHE A 40 -4.16 6.78 -13.25
C PHE A 40 -3.51 8.02 -13.87
N THR A 41 -2.59 8.67 -13.17
CA THR A 41 -1.85 9.82 -13.69
C THR A 41 -0.99 9.44 -14.89
N ILE A 42 -0.25 8.33 -14.80
CA ILE A 42 0.49 7.76 -15.94
C ILE A 42 -0.48 7.45 -17.08
N GLY A 43 -1.67 6.95 -16.76
CA GLY A 43 -2.74 6.73 -17.71
C GLY A 43 -3.03 7.98 -18.54
N VAL A 44 -3.41 9.07 -17.87
CA VAL A 44 -3.71 10.38 -18.48
C VAL A 44 -2.56 10.87 -19.37
N TYR A 45 -1.32 10.82 -18.91
CA TYR A 45 -0.17 11.28 -19.71
C TYR A 45 0.19 10.35 -20.88
N THR A 46 -0.27 9.09 -20.87
CA THR A 46 0.03 8.10 -21.92
C THR A 46 -1.15 7.81 -22.85
N GLU A 47 -2.27 8.52 -22.72
CA GLU A 47 -3.47 8.33 -23.57
C GLU A 47 -3.17 8.52 -25.08
N ALA A 48 -2.27 9.45 -25.41
CA ALA A 48 -1.86 9.72 -26.78
C ALA A 48 -0.89 8.66 -27.36
N TRP A 49 -0.36 7.75 -26.52
CA TRP A 49 0.62 6.77 -26.97
C TRP A 49 -0.09 5.57 -27.65
N PRO A 50 0.21 5.28 -28.93
CA PRO A 50 -0.48 4.23 -29.69
C PRO A 50 -0.43 2.83 -29.06
N ARG A 51 0.63 2.49 -28.31
CA ARG A 51 0.81 1.18 -27.66
C ARG A 51 -0.02 1.03 -26.37
N PHE A 52 -0.16 2.09 -25.58
CA PHE A 52 -1.02 2.08 -24.40
C PHE A 52 -2.49 2.10 -24.78
N ARG A 53 -2.84 2.81 -25.87
CA ARG A 53 -4.21 2.82 -26.41
C ARG A 53 -4.69 1.47 -26.89
N SER A 54 -3.85 0.71 -27.59
CA SER A 54 -4.22 -0.64 -28.01
C SER A 54 -4.24 -1.65 -26.86
N ALA A 55 -3.35 -1.53 -25.87
CA ALA A 55 -3.22 -2.49 -24.79
C ALA A 55 -4.23 -2.29 -23.63
N PHE A 56 -4.48 -1.04 -23.24
CA PHE A 56 -5.27 -0.71 -22.05
C PHE A 56 -6.57 0.04 -22.39
N TYR A 57 -6.50 1.14 -23.16
CA TYR A 57 -7.67 2.01 -23.34
C TYR A 57 -8.78 1.39 -24.19
N LYS A 58 -8.45 0.57 -25.21
CA LYS A 58 -9.46 -0.16 -26.02
C LYS A 58 -10.29 -1.20 -25.25
N LYS A 59 -9.87 -1.58 -24.03
CA LYS A 59 -10.61 -2.54 -23.19
C LYS A 59 -11.64 -1.85 -22.30
N ILE A 60 -11.64 -0.52 -22.25
CA ILE A 60 -12.56 0.27 -21.45
C ILE A 60 -13.78 0.60 -22.34
N PRO A 61 -14.98 0.07 -22.07
CA PRO A 61 -16.13 0.15 -22.99
C PRO A 61 -16.74 1.56 -23.16
N VAL A 62 -16.13 2.58 -22.55
CA VAL A 62 -16.59 3.98 -22.59
C VAL A 62 -15.74 4.82 -23.56
N TYR A 63 -14.59 4.31 -24.04
CA TYR A 63 -13.65 5.00 -24.96
C TYR A 63 -13.40 4.24 -26.27
#